data_AF-A0A7W6E741-F1
#
_entry.id   AF-A0A7W6E741-F1
#
_cell.length_a   1.000
_cell.length_b   1.000
_cell.length_c   1.000
_cell.angle_alpha   90.00
_cell.angle_beta   90.00
_cell.angle_gamma   90.00
#
_symmetry.space_group_name_H-M   'P 1'
#
loop_
_entity.id
_entity.type
_entity.pdbx_description
1 polymer ?
#
loop_
_entity_poly.entity_id
_entity_poly.type
_entity_poly.pdbx_seq_one_letter_code
_entity_poly.pdbx_strand_id
1 'polypeptide(L)'
;MLSLHAMPDGFTKGECELIIASIANNPTDEALLVGRNKDHNLRKAELIWIDDVIGMEWVMDRLIELVRKSNTEQFAFDLQEFSESPQVAIYKSSDSGHFTWHSDIGSGPTSRKRKLTLVLQLSSPDDYEGGALEIMPGAQVLTASRTQGAVSVFPSFMLHQVTPLKSGTRYSMTVWAHGPAFR
;
A
#
# COMPACT_ATOMS: atom_id res chain seq x y z
N MET A 1 11.04 -4.19 21.73
CA MET A 1 9.71 -3.74 21.29
C MET A 1 9.65 -3.95 19.79
N LEU A 2 8.67 -4.67 19.24
CA LEU A 2 8.50 -4.76 17.78
C LEU A 2 8.04 -3.39 17.27
N SER A 3 8.82 -2.78 16.39
CA SER A 3 8.48 -1.56 15.66
C SER A 3 8.21 -1.90 14.20
N LEU A 4 7.28 -1.17 13.57
CA LEU A 4 7.05 -1.27 12.14
C LEU A 4 8.29 -0.71 11.41
N HIS A 5 8.79 -1.44 10.41
CA HIS A 5 9.86 -0.94 9.55
C HIS A 5 9.31 0.19 8.67
N ALA A 6 9.85 1.39 8.85
CA ALA A 6 9.36 2.58 8.17
C ALA A 6 10.51 3.48 7.73
N MET A 7 10.27 4.21 6.63
CA MET A 7 11.16 5.23 6.08
C MET A 7 10.35 6.54 6.04
N PRO A 8 10.57 7.48 6.98
CA PRO A 8 9.72 8.66 7.13
C PRO A 8 9.78 9.60 5.91
N ASP A 9 10.91 9.60 5.19
CA ASP A 9 11.17 10.48 4.05
C ASP A 9 11.39 9.66 2.76
N GLY A 10 10.57 8.61 2.55
CA GLY A 10 10.69 7.74 1.37
C GLY A 10 10.41 8.49 0.07
N PHE A 11 9.39 9.36 0.10
CA PHE A 11 9.05 10.31 -0.96
C PHE A 11 8.98 11.71 -0.36
N THR A 12 9.33 12.72 -1.16
CA THR A 12 9.13 14.12 -0.81
C THR A 12 7.66 14.51 -0.93
N LYS A 13 7.25 15.57 -0.23
CA LYS A 13 5.91 16.15 -0.36
C LYS A 13 5.55 16.48 -1.80
N GLY A 14 6.47 17.10 -2.55
CA GLY A 14 6.25 17.47 -3.94
C GLY A 14 6.07 16.26 -4.86
N GLU A 15 6.80 15.17 -4.65
CA GLU A 15 6.58 13.91 -5.38
C GLU A 15 5.20 13.32 -5.07
N CYS A 16 4.77 13.32 -3.80
CA CYS A 16 3.43 12.85 -3.44
C CYS A 16 2.31 13.69 -4.08
N GLU A 17 2.44 15.02 -4.04
CA GLU A 17 1.50 15.95 -4.66
C GLU A 17 1.45 15.78 -6.18
N LEU A 18 2.60 15.57 -6.82
CA LEU A 18 2.68 15.28 -8.25
C LEU A 18 1.94 13.99 -8.60
N ILE A 19 2.15 12.91 -7.84
CA ILE A 19 1.44 11.64 -8.05
C ILE A 19 -0.07 11.84 -7.92
N ILE A 20 -0.53 12.49 -6.85
CA ILE A 20 -1.97 12.76 -6.62
C ILE A 20 -2.56 13.60 -7.77
N ALA A 21 -1.84 14.63 -8.22
CA ALA A 21 -2.29 15.47 -9.32
C ALA A 21 -2.37 14.69 -10.65
N SER A 22 -1.38 13.83 -10.93
CA SER A 22 -1.33 13.02 -12.15
C SER A 22 -2.48 12.02 -12.23
N ILE A 23 -2.89 11.43 -11.10
CA ILE A 23 -3.98 10.45 -11.09
C ILE A 23 -5.39 11.08 -11.10
N ALA A 24 -5.52 12.38 -10.81
CA ALA A 24 -6.82 13.04 -10.59
C ALA A 24 -7.79 12.96 -11.78
N ASN A 25 -7.26 12.85 -13.01
CA ASN A 25 -8.06 12.74 -14.24
C ASN A 25 -8.09 11.31 -14.82
N ASN A 26 -7.50 10.34 -14.14
CA ASN A 26 -7.49 8.96 -14.61
C ASN A 26 -8.78 8.24 -14.17
N PRO A 27 -9.31 7.34 -15.02
CA PRO A 27 -10.43 6.50 -14.60
C PRO A 27 -10.01 5.63 -13.42
N THR A 28 -10.89 5.54 -12.42
CA THR A 28 -10.70 4.67 -11.26
C THR A 28 -11.46 3.37 -11.44
N ASP A 29 -10.87 2.25 -11.03
CA ASP A 29 -11.58 0.99 -10.86
C ASP A 29 -12.07 0.84 -9.41
N GLU A 30 -13.25 0.24 -9.21
CA GLU A 30 -13.65 -0.20 -7.87
C GLU A 30 -12.71 -1.31 -7.37
N ALA A 31 -12.29 -1.25 -6.11
CA ALA A 31 -11.39 -2.24 -5.56
C ALA A 31 -12.01 -3.65 -5.49
N LEU A 32 -11.40 -4.61 -6.18
CA LEU A 32 -11.78 -6.02 -6.12
C LEU A 32 -11.01 -6.76 -5.00
N LEU A 33 -11.63 -7.80 -4.44
CA LEU A 33 -10.97 -8.75 -3.53
C LEU A 33 -10.32 -9.90 -4.32
N VAL A 34 -9.45 -10.66 -3.64
CA VAL A 34 -8.92 -11.93 -4.17
C VAL A 34 -10.09 -12.83 -4.59
N GLY A 35 -10.13 -13.24 -5.86
CA GLY A 35 -11.24 -14.01 -6.44
C GLY A 35 -12.30 -13.18 -7.17
N ARG A 36 -12.07 -11.87 -7.39
CA ARG A 36 -13.00 -10.94 -8.09
C ARG A 36 -14.36 -10.74 -7.41
N ASN A 37 -14.49 -11.10 -6.14
CA ASN A 37 -15.70 -10.79 -5.35
C ASN A 37 -15.69 -9.32 -4.94
N LYS A 38 -16.83 -8.65 -5.10
CA LYS A 38 -17.12 -7.32 -4.57
C LYS A 38 -17.81 -7.48 -3.22
N ASP A 39 -17.06 -7.58 -2.13
CA ASP A 39 -17.65 -7.47 -0.80
C ASP A 39 -17.26 -6.12 -0.19
N HIS A 40 -18.19 -5.17 -0.28
CA HIS A 40 -18.01 -3.81 0.22
C HIS A 40 -17.90 -3.77 1.77
N ASN A 41 -18.15 -4.88 2.47
CA ASN A 41 -17.87 -4.98 3.91
C ASN A 41 -16.40 -5.27 4.20
N LEU A 42 -15.64 -5.76 3.20
CA LEU A 42 -14.24 -6.10 3.35
C LEU A 42 -13.33 -4.97 2.83
N ARG A 43 -13.72 -4.29 1.74
CA ARG A 43 -12.94 -3.17 1.20
C ARG A 43 -13.86 -2.13 0.54
N LYS A 44 -13.60 -0.87 0.84
CA LYS A 44 -14.15 0.30 0.17
C LYS A 44 -13.02 1.26 -0.20
N ALA A 45 -12.62 1.18 -1.47
CA ALA A 45 -11.60 2.03 -2.07
C ALA A 45 -11.77 2.05 -3.59
N GLU A 46 -11.31 3.13 -4.21
CA GLU A 46 -11.06 3.22 -5.64
C GLU A 46 -9.58 2.95 -5.91
N LEU A 47 -9.27 2.32 -7.04
CA LEU A 47 -7.92 1.92 -7.41
C LEU A 47 -7.51 2.54 -8.74
N ILE A 48 -6.23 2.91 -8.81
CA ILE A 48 -5.54 3.32 -10.04
C ILE A 48 -4.21 2.58 -10.08
N TRP A 49 -3.91 1.91 -11.19
CA TRP A 49 -2.60 1.32 -11.44
C TRP A 49 -1.68 2.36 -12.05
N ILE A 50 -0.47 2.51 -11.51
CA ILE A 50 0.45 3.57 -11.94
C ILE A 50 0.97 3.34 -13.36
N ASP A 51 1.04 2.09 -13.83
CA ASP A 51 1.45 1.79 -15.21
C ASP A 51 0.48 2.37 -16.26
N ASP A 52 -0.77 2.66 -15.87
CA ASP A 52 -1.78 3.27 -16.73
C ASP A 52 -1.69 4.82 -16.74
N VAL A 53 -0.77 5.40 -15.95
CA VAL A 53 -0.65 6.85 -15.76
C VAL A 53 0.61 7.35 -16.49
N ILE A 54 0.39 8.12 -17.56
CA ILE A 54 1.48 8.68 -18.39
C ILE A 54 2.45 9.53 -17.57
N GLY A 55 3.75 9.29 -17.73
CA GLY A 55 4.82 10.09 -17.11
C GLY A 55 5.17 9.68 -15.67
N MET A 56 4.62 8.58 -15.16
CA MET A 56 4.87 8.05 -13.82
C MET A 56 5.85 6.87 -13.78
N GLU A 57 6.61 6.62 -14.85
CA GLU A 57 7.53 5.48 -14.97
C GLU A 57 8.58 5.48 -13.85
N TRP A 58 9.03 6.67 -13.43
CA TRP A 58 10.02 6.88 -12.37
C TRP A 58 9.55 6.38 -10.99
N VAL A 59 8.24 6.28 -10.76
CA VAL A 59 7.69 5.89 -9.45
C VAL A 59 8.10 4.47 -9.09
N MET A 60 8.06 3.56 -10.07
CA MET A 60 8.41 2.17 -9.84
C MET A 60 9.90 2.03 -9.47
N ASP A 61 10.79 2.76 -10.13
CA ASP A 61 12.22 2.76 -9.82
C ASP A 61 12.48 3.18 -8.36
N ARG A 62 11.81 4.24 -7.91
CA ARG A 62 11.90 4.71 -6.50
C ARG A 62 11.41 3.65 -5.52
N LEU A 63 10.29 3.00 -5.83
CA LEU A 63 9.74 1.95 -4.96
C LEU A 63 10.66 0.72 -4.90
N ILE A 64 11.26 0.31 -6.02
CA ILE A 64 12.23 -0.79 -6.08
C ILE A 64 13.43 -0.51 -5.17
N GLU A 65 13.97 0.71 -5.18
CA GLU A 65 15.08 1.10 -4.32
C GLU A 65 14.72 0.98 -2.83
N LEU A 66 13.55 1.48 -2.44
CA LEU A 66 13.06 1.43 -1.06
C LEU A 66 12.82 0.01 -0.58
N VAL A 67 12.25 -0.86 -1.42
CA VAL A 67 12.09 -2.29 -1.13
C VAL A 67 13.46 -2.95 -0.97
N ARG A 68 14.40 -2.72 -1.90
CA ARG A 68 15.73 -3.34 -1.86
C ARG A 68 16.47 -2.97 -0.58
N LYS A 69 16.43 -1.69 -0.20
CA LYS A 69 17.01 -1.19 1.05
C LYS A 69 16.38 -1.90 2.25
N SER A 70 15.04 -1.89 2.34
CA SER A 70 14.31 -2.52 3.43
C SER A 70 14.57 -4.03 3.54
N ASN A 71 14.66 -4.72 2.40
CA ASN A 71 14.94 -6.14 2.38
C ASN A 71 16.36 -6.45 2.89
N THR A 72 17.34 -5.62 2.53
CA THR A 72 18.72 -5.76 2.98
C THR A 72 18.87 -5.49 4.48
N GLU A 73 18.17 -4.47 4.99
CA GLU A 73 18.30 -4.01 6.37
C GLU A 73 17.53 -4.89 7.37
N GLN A 74 16.38 -5.44 6.98
CA GLN A 74 15.42 -5.99 7.96
C GLN A 74 14.87 -7.39 7.64
N PHE A 75 14.68 -7.75 6.36
CA PHE A 75 13.83 -8.91 6.02
C PHE A 75 14.56 -10.10 5.39
N ALA A 76 15.59 -9.85 4.58
CA ALA A 76 16.40 -10.86 3.92
C ALA A 76 15.60 -11.93 3.13
N PHE A 77 14.50 -11.55 2.49
CA PHE A 77 13.80 -12.44 1.56
C PHE A 77 14.58 -12.60 0.25
N ASP A 78 14.47 -13.78 -0.36
CA ASP A 78 14.88 -14.00 -1.76
C ASP A 78 13.86 -13.34 -2.70
N LEU A 79 14.05 -12.03 -2.93
CA LEU A 79 13.24 -11.24 -3.86
C LEU A 79 13.79 -11.40 -5.28
N GLN A 80 12.92 -11.76 -6.21
CA GLN A 80 13.31 -12.11 -7.59
C GLN A 80 12.69 -11.17 -8.63
N GLU A 81 11.53 -10.59 -8.34
CA GLU A 81 10.78 -9.82 -9.33
C GLU A 81 9.76 -8.89 -8.67
N PHE A 82 9.22 -7.99 -9.50
CA PHE A 82 8.01 -7.23 -9.23
C PHE A 82 7.00 -7.57 -10.34
N SER A 83 6.09 -8.50 -10.06
CA SER A 83 5.13 -9.00 -11.04
C SER A 83 3.83 -8.18 -11.12
N GLU A 84 3.72 -7.08 -10.37
CA GLU A 84 2.49 -6.29 -10.23
C GLU A 84 2.84 -4.79 -10.25
N SER A 85 2.04 -4.00 -10.96
CA SER A 85 2.17 -2.53 -10.99
C SER A 85 1.88 -1.92 -9.61
N PRO A 86 2.51 -0.79 -9.24
CA PRO A 86 2.10 -0.02 -8.08
C PRO A 86 0.63 0.39 -8.17
N GLN A 87 -0.09 0.19 -7.07
CA GLN A 87 -1.53 0.47 -6.97
C GLN A 87 -1.76 1.64 -6.03
N VAL A 88 -2.34 2.74 -6.54
CA VAL A 88 -2.91 3.77 -5.67
C VAL A 88 -4.28 3.33 -5.21
N ALA A 89 -4.50 3.37 -3.90
CA ALA A 89 -5.80 3.21 -3.26
C ALA A 89 -6.30 4.57 -2.75
N ILE A 90 -7.54 4.89 -3.12
CA ILE A 90 -8.25 6.12 -2.77
C ILE A 90 -9.40 5.75 -1.85
N TYR A 91 -9.34 6.21 -0.60
CA TYR A 91 -10.38 6.03 0.41
C TYR A 91 -11.12 7.34 0.59
N LYS A 92 -12.45 7.32 0.54
CA LYS A 92 -13.30 8.50 0.69
C LYS A 92 -14.11 8.42 1.97
N SER A 93 -14.36 9.55 2.64
CA SER A 93 -15.18 9.55 3.85
C SER A 93 -16.67 9.35 3.55
N SER A 94 -17.12 9.69 2.33
CA SER A 94 -18.51 9.60 1.89
C SER A 94 -19.11 8.20 1.98
N ASP A 95 -18.29 7.15 1.92
CA ASP A 95 -18.70 5.76 2.02
C ASP A 95 -18.02 5.01 3.18
N SER A 96 -17.36 5.75 4.07
CA SER A 96 -16.52 5.22 5.15
C SER A 96 -15.42 4.31 4.62
N GLY A 97 -14.66 4.77 3.61
CA GLY A 97 -13.58 4.03 2.98
C GLY A 97 -12.67 3.30 3.98
N HIS A 98 -12.44 2.01 3.76
CA HIS A 98 -11.69 1.12 4.66
C HIS A 98 -11.19 -0.12 3.92
N PHE A 99 -10.35 -0.90 4.59
CA PHE A 99 -10.02 -2.28 4.20
C PHE A 99 -9.85 -3.08 5.48
N THR A 100 -10.74 -4.04 5.75
CA THR A 100 -10.69 -4.84 6.97
C THR A 100 -9.44 -5.72 7.03
N TRP A 101 -9.17 -6.31 8.21
CA TRP A 101 -8.03 -7.20 8.42
C TRP A 101 -7.90 -8.27 7.33
N HIS A 102 -6.78 -8.22 6.62
CA HIS A 102 -6.45 -9.15 5.54
C HIS A 102 -4.95 -9.37 5.46
N SER A 103 -4.57 -10.33 4.62
CA SER A 103 -3.20 -10.60 4.24
C SER A 103 -3.08 -10.44 2.73
N ASP A 104 -1.93 -9.96 2.27
CA ASP A 104 -1.68 -9.74 0.85
C ASP A 104 -1.25 -11.01 0.12
N ILE A 105 -0.72 -12.01 0.82
CA ILE A 105 -0.49 -13.32 0.21
C ILE A 105 -1.84 -14.00 -0.05
N GLY A 106 -1.97 -14.63 -1.23
CA GLY A 106 -3.16 -15.37 -1.62
C GLY A 106 -2.83 -16.69 -2.34
N SER A 107 -3.85 -17.42 -2.77
CA SER A 107 -3.70 -18.69 -3.50
C SER A 107 -3.43 -18.52 -5.00
N GLY A 108 -3.51 -17.30 -5.53
CA GLY A 108 -3.31 -16.99 -6.94
C GLY A 108 -1.84 -17.15 -7.38
N PRO A 109 -1.56 -17.36 -8.68
CA PRO A 109 -0.21 -17.60 -9.19
C PRO A 109 0.81 -16.52 -8.83
N THR A 110 0.38 -15.25 -8.85
CA THR A 110 1.21 -14.09 -8.49
C THR A 110 1.15 -13.80 -7.00
N SER A 111 -0.06 -13.76 -6.41
CA SER A 111 -0.23 -13.39 -5.00
C SER A 111 0.41 -14.37 -4.02
N ARG A 112 0.56 -15.66 -4.38
CA ARG A 112 1.29 -16.65 -3.56
C ARG A 112 2.81 -16.42 -3.47
N LYS A 113 3.34 -15.55 -4.34
CA LYS A 113 4.77 -15.22 -4.42
C LYS A 113 5.13 -13.91 -3.70
N ARG A 114 4.14 -13.12 -3.26
CA ARG A 114 4.36 -11.84 -2.56
C ARG A 114 5.13 -12.07 -1.26
N LYS A 115 6.22 -11.34 -1.08
CA LYS A 115 7.11 -11.41 0.09
C LYS A 115 7.03 -10.16 0.94
N LEU A 116 7.18 -9.01 0.32
CA LEU A 116 7.10 -7.71 0.98
C LEU A 116 5.99 -6.88 0.36
N THR A 117 5.21 -6.27 1.24
CA THR A 117 4.28 -5.20 0.92
C THR A 117 4.93 -3.90 1.34
N LEU A 118 4.99 -2.94 0.42
CA LEU A 118 5.36 -1.56 0.70
C LEU A 118 4.11 -0.70 0.56
N VAL A 119 3.82 0.12 1.57
CA VAL A 119 2.75 1.13 1.54
C VAL A 119 3.35 2.52 1.73
N LEU A 120 3.16 3.39 0.73
CA LEU A 120 3.49 4.81 0.75
C LEU A 120 2.25 5.64 1.11
N GLN A 121 2.38 6.51 2.11
CA GLN A 121 1.36 7.50 2.47
C GLN A 121 1.47 8.72 1.56
N LEU A 122 0.45 8.95 0.71
CA LEU A 122 0.46 10.05 -0.27
C LEU A 122 -0.22 11.33 0.23
N SER A 123 -1.33 11.21 0.98
CA SER A 123 -2.03 12.39 1.53
C SER A 123 -1.29 13.01 2.71
N SER A 124 -1.43 14.32 2.88
CA SER A 124 -1.12 14.99 4.15
C SER A 124 -2.02 14.46 5.27
N PRO A 125 -1.51 14.28 6.51
CA PRO A 125 -2.35 13.90 7.65
C PRO A 125 -3.43 14.96 7.98
N ASP A 126 -3.25 16.20 7.52
CA ASP A 126 -4.20 17.31 7.73
C ASP A 126 -5.40 17.25 6.77
N ASP A 127 -5.31 16.47 5.68
CA ASP A 127 -6.36 16.39 4.65
C ASP A 127 -7.48 15.39 5.01
N TYR A 128 -7.30 14.59 6.07
CA TYR A 128 -8.24 13.52 6.43
C TYR A 128 -8.19 13.13 7.91
N GLU A 129 -9.29 12.56 8.43
CA GLU A 129 -9.34 11.92 9.76
C GLU A 129 -9.71 10.42 9.63
N GLY A 130 -9.11 9.56 10.46
CA GLY A 130 -9.27 8.10 10.37
C GLY A 130 -8.30 7.50 9.35
N GLY A 131 -8.68 6.39 8.70
CA GLY A 131 -7.88 5.84 7.59
C GLY A 131 -6.50 5.32 8.01
N ALA A 132 -6.32 4.92 9.26
CA ALA A 132 -5.03 4.47 9.77
C ALA A 132 -4.67 3.10 9.17
N LEU A 133 -3.45 2.97 8.64
CA LEU A 133 -2.89 1.66 8.30
C LEU A 133 -2.38 1.00 9.58
N GLU A 134 -2.95 -0.15 9.90
CA GLU A 134 -2.62 -0.95 11.07
C GLU A 134 -2.09 -2.32 10.65
N ILE A 135 -1.02 -2.77 11.30
CA ILE A 135 -0.35 -4.05 11.05
C ILE A 135 -0.31 -4.85 12.35
N MET A 136 -0.61 -6.13 12.27
CA MET A 136 -0.62 -7.06 13.41
C MET A 136 0.49 -8.11 13.24
N PRO A 137 1.76 -7.80 13.59
CA PRO A 137 2.87 -8.75 13.46
C PRO A 137 2.87 -9.85 14.54
N GLY A 138 1.93 -9.81 15.49
CA GLY A 138 1.82 -10.72 16.62
C GLY A 138 0.58 -10.39 17.46
N ALA A 139 0.67 -10.44 18.79
CA ALA A 139 -0.46 -10.12 19.68
C ALA A 139 -0.77 -8.61 19.79
N GLN A 140 -0.05 -7.76 19.07
CA GLN A 140 -0.12 -6.30 19.17
C GLN A 140 -0.44 -5.69 17.80
N VAL A 141 -1.18 -4.58 17.81
CA VAL A 141 -1.43 -3.76 16.63
C VAL A 141 -0.44 -2.60 16.61
N LEU A 142 0.25 -2.42 15.48
CA LEU A 142 1.14 -1.32 15.21
C LEU A 142 0.50 -0.41 14.16
N THR A 143 0.48 0.90 14.42
CA THR A 143 -0.03 1.89 13.47
C THR A 143 1.12 2.49 12.66
N ALA A 144 0.98 2.52 11.34
CA ALA A 144 1.94 3.14 10.45
C ALA A 144 1.94 4.68 10.58
N SER A 145 3.06 5.31 10.23
CA SER A 145 3.14 6.77 10.16
C SER A 145 2.13 7.32 9.15
N ARG A 146 1.46 8.42 9.53
CA ARG A 146 0.57 9.18 8.64
C ARG A 146 1.28 10.35 7.95
N THR A 147 2.58 10.55 8.22
CA THR A 147 3.36 11.61 7.57
C THR A 147 3.34 11.38 6.06
N GLN A 148 3.05 12.43 5.30
CA GLN A 148 3.11 12.39 3.85
C GLN A 148 4.52 12.03 3.37
N GLY A 149 4.62 11.09 2.43
CA GLY A 149 5.92 10.59 1.96
C GLY A 149 6.49 9.45 2.79
N ALA A 150 5.92 9.16 3.95
CA ALA A 150 6.36 8.04 4.77
C ALA A 150 5.99 6.70 4.13
N VAL A 151 6.94 5.78 4.18
CA VAL A 151 6.81 4.44 3.64
C VAL A 151 6.87 3.43 4.77
N SER A 152 5.95 2.47 4.78
CA SER A 152 5.97 1.31 5.66
C SER A 152 6.19 0.05 4.85
N VAL A 153 7.07 -0.85 5.31
CA VAL A 153 7.32 -2.13 4.65
C VAL A 153 7.12 -3.26 5.64
N PHE A 154 6.41 -4.30 5.23
CA PHE A 154 6.14 -5.47 6.06
C PHE A 154 6.00 -6.74 5.20
N PRO A 155 6.24 -7.93 5.79
CA PRO A 155 6.00 -9.18 5.09
C PRO A 155 4.53 -9.32 4.65
N SER A 156 4.31 -9.70 3.39
CA SER A 156 2.97 -9.73 2.78
C SER A 156 1.99 -10.74 3.40
N PHE A 157 2.47 -11.64 4.26
CA PHE A 157 1.62 -12.54 5.04
C PHE A 157 1.13 -11.94 6.38
N MET A 158 1.60 -10.74 6.76
CA MET A 158 1.13 -10.08 7.97
C MET A 158 -0.29 -9.57 7.81
N LEU A 159 -1.11 -9.80 8.84
CA LEU A 159 -2.44 -9.21 8.91
C LEU A 159 -2.33 -7.69 9.02
N HIS A 160 -3.07 -6.99 8.19
CA HIS A 160 -3.15 -5.54 8.21
C HIS A 160 -4.52 -5.04 7.77
N GLN A 161 -4.84 -3.80 8.14
CA GLN A 161 -6.09 -3.14 7.78
C GLN A 161 -5.90 -1.64 7.55
N VAL A 162 -6.89 -1.03 6.90
CA VAL A 162 -7.09 0.42 6.88
C VAL A 162 -8.39 0.72 7.63
N THR A 163 -8.28 1.40 8.78
CA THR A 163 -9.46 1.75 9.60
C THR A 163 -10.37 2.72 8.85
N PRO A 164 -11.68 2.78 9.18
CA PRO A 164 -12.61 3.66 8.47
C PRO A 164 -12.18 5.11 8.43
N LEU A 165 -12.27 5.70 7.24
CA LEU A 165 -12.08 7.14 7.04
C LEU A 165 -13.32 7.89 7.57
N LYS A 166 -13.09 8.94 8.35
CA LYS A 166 -14.15 9.76 8.96
C LYS A 166 -14.39 11.06 8.24
N SER A 167 -13.33 11.67 7.69
CA SER A 167 -13.39 12.91 6.92
C SER A 167 -12.29 12.95 5.87
N GLY A 168 -12.53 13.69 4.79
CA GLY A 168 -11.55 13.91 3.73
C GLY A 168 -11.37 12.73 2.77
N THR A 169 -10.24 12.73 2.07
CA THR A 169 -9.85 11.67 1.14
C THR A 169 -8.41 11.24 1.41
N ARG A 170 -8.19 9.94 1.59
CA ARG A 170 -6.86 9.37 1.83
C ARG A 170 -6.38 8.64 0.57
N TYR A 171 -5.21 9.05 0.09
CA TYR A 171 -4.45 8.40 -0.96
C TYR A 171 -3.27 7.63 -0.34
N SER A 172 -3.08 6.40 -0.77
CA SER A 172 -1.87 5.62 -0.48
C SER A 172 -1.48 4.77 -1.68
N MET A 173 -0.19 4.50 -1.85
CA MET A 173 0.29 3.63 -2.91
C MET A 173 0.89 2.35 -2.33
N THR A 174 0.53 1.22 -2.91
CA THR A 174 1.02 -0.10 -2.52
C THR A 174 1.78 -0.75 -3.67
N VAL A 175 2.91 -1.38 -3.38
CA VAL A 175 3.57 -2.30 -4.31
C VAL A 175 4.00 -3.57 -3.58
N TRP A 176 4.06 -4.66 -4.32
CA TRP A 176 4.49 -5.96 -3.81
C TRP A 176 5.76 -6.42 -4.49
N ALA A 177 6.71 -6.92 -3.70
CA ALA A 177 7.88 -7.62 -4.20
C ALA A 177 7.70 -9.13 -4.06
N HIS A 178 8.14 -9.87 -5.06
CA HIS A 178 7.87 -11.30 -5.19
C HIS A 178 9.15 -12.12 -5.11
N GLY A 179 9.00 -13.37 -4.70
CA GLY A 179 10.06 -14.37 -4.65
C GLY A 179 9.51 -15.78 -4.79
N PRO A 180 10.29 -16.83 -4.47
CA PRO A 180 9.80 -18.19 -4.47
C PRO A 180 8.57 -18.35 -3.57
N ALA A 181 7.56 -19.11 -4.00
CA ALA A 181 6.39 -19.37 -3.16
C ALA A 181 6.82 -19.92 -1.78
N PHE A 182 6.10 -19.54 -0.71
CA PHE A 182 6.29 -20.16 0.61
C PHE A 182 5.98 -21.66 0.51
N ARG A 183 6.75 -22.46 1.24
CA ARG A 183 6.68 -23.93 1.27
C ARG A 183 6.32 -24.41 2.67
#